data_AF-A0A923PY69-F1
#
_entry.id   AF-A0A923PY69-F1
#
_cell.length_a   1.000
_cell.length_b   1.000
_cell.length_c   1.000
_cell.angle_alpha   90.00
_cell.angle_beta   90.00
_cell.angle_gamma   90.00
#
_symmetry.space_group_name_H-M   'P 1'
#
loop_
_entity.id
_entity.type
_entity.pdbx_description
1 polymer ?
#
loop_
_entity_poly.entity_id
_entity_poly.type
_entity_poly.pdbx_seq_one_letter_code
_entity_poly.pdbx_strand_id
1 'polypeptide(L)'
;MFMKPLWISSLIALSLQLAACNQYSDGLVGDYQETSKCPANGCANAAASENYISMASSTSSLSVVGANPVTLGGDCNTSTYPTNVINATVTYQTSGAPVTAAVSSNNGASATPACKKGRFDVTVDTRNLPAGNVYTLKLELVAFDTANAPHRNTASGVKTVTIRK
;
A
#
# COMPACT_ATOMS: atom_id res chain seq x y z
N MET A 1 65.39 -5.34 -41.88
CA MET A 1 65.49 -5.03 -40.43
C MET A 1 64.27 -4.19 -40.07
N PHE A 2 63.42 -4.74 -39.20
CA PHE A 2 62.19 -4.21 -38.57
C PHE A 2 60.98 -3.78 -39.42
N MET A 3 60.03 -4.72 -39.52
CA MET A 3 58.58 -4.50 -39.66
C MET A 3 57.97 -3.98 -38.34
N LYS A 4 56.98 -3.08 -38.42
CA LYS A 4 55.90 -2.89 -37.42
C LYS A 4 54.62 -2.37 -38.11
N PRO A 5 53.43 -2.96 -37.85
CA PRO A 5 52.14 -2.49 -38.37
C PRO A 5 51.35 -1.70 -37.31
N LEU A 6 50.54 -0.73 -37.74
CA LEU A 6 49.44 -0.10 -36.96
C LEU A 6 48.25 -0.04 -37.93
N TRP A 7 47.46 -1.11 -38.02
CA TRP A 7 46.23 -1.37 -37.24
C TRP A 7 45.18 -0.25 -37.31
N ILE A 8 44.25 -0.46 -38.25
CA ILE A 8 42.78 -0.41 -38.09
C ILE A 8 42.19 0.88 -37.51
N SER A 9 41.60 1.69 -38.39
CA SER A 9 40.49 2.60 -38.06
C SER A 9 39.37 2.43 -39.09
N SER A 10 38.69 1.29 -39.02
CA SER A 10 37.33 1.09 -39.55
C SER A 10 36.45 0.68 -38.39
N LEU A 11 35.52 1.54 -37.98
CA LEU A 11 34.28 1.21 -37.25
C LEU A 11 33.41 2.47 -37.32
N ILE A 12 32.55 2.53 -38.34
CA ILE A 12 31.14 2.12 -38.28
C ILE A 12 30.31 3.19 -37.58
N ALA A 13 29.66 3.97 -38.44
CA ALA A 13 28.44 4.68 -38.13
C ALA A 13 27.32 3.69 -37.75
N LEU A 14 26.33 4.25 -37.05
CA LEU A 14 24.96 3.74 -36.93
C LEU A 14 24.73 2.65 -35.86
N SER A 15 24.33 3.13 -34.67
CA SER A 15 23.34 2.41 -33.86
C SER A 15 22.51 3.40 -33.04
N LEU A 16 21.25 3.57 -33.48
CA LEU A 16 20.01 3.63 -32.71
C LEU A 16 20.11 4.25 -31.30
N GLN A 17 19.46 5.39 -31.04
CA GLN A 17 18.11 5.43 -30.46
C GLN A 17 17.82 4.33 -29.42
N LEU A 18 17.29 4.76 -28.27
CA LEU A 18 16.88 4.01 -27.08
C LEU A 18 17.97 3.78 -26.02
N ALA A 19 18.04 4.72 -25.07
CA ALA A 19 18.09 4.39 -23.65
C ALA A 19 17.54 5.58 -22.85
N ALA A 20 16.22 5.74 -22.87
CA ALA A 20 15.52 6.36 -21.76
C ALA A 20 15.72 5.44 -20.54
N CYS A 21 16.84 5.58 -19.85
CA CYS A 21 17.03 4.99 -18.53
C CYS A 21 16.45 5.96 -17.49
N ASN A 22 15.13 6.20 -17.56
CA ASN A 22 14.40 6.36 -16.32
C ASN A 22 14.50 4.99 -15.66
N GLN A 23 15.47 4.84 -14.75
CA GLN A 23 15.45 3.75 -13.80
C GLN A 23 14.24 3.97 -12.90
N TYR A 24 13.06 3.62 -13.42
CA TYR A 24 12.01 3.06 -12.60
C TYR A 24 12.64 1.85 -11.94
N SER A 25 13.18 2.10 -10.76
CA SER A 25 13.34 1.08 -9.75
C SER A 25 11.94 0.53 -9.51
N ASP A 26 11.54 -0.45 -10.32
CA ASP A 26 10.71 -1.57 -9.89
C ASP A 26 11.48 -2.32 -8.80
N GLY A 27 11.70 -1.62 -7.68
CA GLY A 27 12.15 -2.20 -6.46
C GLY A 27 11.06 -3.17 -6.08
N LEU A 28 11.42 -4.45 -5.97
CA LEU A 28 10.63 -5.52 -5.37
C LEU A 28 10.22 -5.23 -3.90
N VAL A 29 10.41 -3.99 -3.41
CA VAL A 29 10.18 -3.43 -2.08
C VAL A 29 9.80 -1.91 -2.17
N GLY A 30 9.16 -1.46 -3.27
CA GLY A 30 8.77 -0.05 -3.45
C GLY A 30 7.25 0.19 -3.35
N ASP A 31 6.85 1.30 -2.72
CA ASP A 31 5.46 1.72 -2.59
C ASP A 31 4.84 2.05 -3.96
N TYR A 32 3.55 1.73 -4.10
CA TYR A 32 2.81 1.90 -5.34
C TYR A 32 2.55 3.36 -5.63
N GLN A 33 2.97 3.81 -6.81
CA GLN A 33 2.49 5.05 -7.40
C GLN A 33 1.46 4.72 -8.47
N GLU A 34 0.23 5.23 -8.33
CA GLU A 34 -0.82 5.06 -9.34
C GLU A 34 -0.47 5.91 -10.58
N THR A 35 0.29 5.32 -11.51
CA THR A 35 0.81 5.99 -12.70
C THR A 35 -0.26 6.54 -13.64
N SER A 36 -1.51 6.04 -13.53
CA SER A 36 -2.68 6.50 -14.29
C SER A 36 -3.05 7.97 -13.99
N LYS A 37 -2.63 8.48 -12.83
CA LYS A 37 -2.90 9.85 -12.35
C LYS A 37 -1.73 10.79 -12.56
N CYS A 38 -0.63 10.29 -13.10
CA CYS A 38 0.56 11.10 -13.25
C CYS A 38 0.46 11.99 -14.50
N PRO A 39 0.89 13.25 -14.40
CA PRO A 39 1.02 14.11 -15.58
C PRO A 39 2.03 13.50 -16.57
N ALA A 40 1.95 13.91 -17.84
CA ALA A 40 2.75 13.34 -18.93
C ALA A 40 4.28 13.42 -18.73
N ASN A 41 4.75 14.25 -17.80
CA ASN A 41 6.15 14.41 -17.38
C ASN A 41 6.57 13.51 -16.20
N GLY A 42 5.72 12.57 -15.78
CA GLY A 42 6.01 11.53 -14.79
C GLY A 42 5.48 11.81 -13.38
N CYS A 43 5.38 10.74 -12.58
CA CYS A 43 4.86 10.79 -11.20
C CYS A 43 5.78 11.50 -10.20
N ALA A 44 7.07 11.67 -10.55
CA ALA A 44 8.06 12.33 -9.71
C ALA A 44 7.71 13.80 -9.40
N ASN A 45 6.87 14.43 -10.24
CA ASN A 45 6.44 15.82 -10.10
C ASN A 45 4.97 15.97 -9.69
N ALA A 46 4.25 14.86 -9.44
CA ALA A 46 2.88 14.93 -8.97
C ALA A 46 2.89 15.26 -7.48
N ALA A 47 2.40 16.46 -7.14
CA ALA A 47 2.29 16.89 -5.75
C ALA A 47 1.42 15.89 -4.97
N ALA A 48 1.95 15.37 -3.87
CA ALA A 48 1.19 14.51 -2.99
C ALA A 48 -0.03 15.27 -2.46
N SER A 49 -1.18 14.61 -2.42
CA SER A 49 -2.41 15.22 -1.92
C SER A 49 -3.21 14.23 -1.09
N GLU A 50 -3.68 14.71 0.06
CA GLU A 50 -4.60 13.99 0.95
C GLU A 50 -5.89 13.59 0.22
N ASN A 51 -6.33 14.37 -0.76
CA ASN A 51 -7.55 14.09 -1.53
C ASN A 51 -7.49 12.78 -2.33
N TYR A 52 -6.29 12.27 -2.61
CA TYR A 52 -6.11 10.99 -3.31
C TYR A 52 -5.84 9.81 -2.36
N ILE A 53 -5.76 10.05 -1.05
CA ILE A 53 -5.70 8.97 -0.06
C ILE A 53 -7.08 8.30 0.00
N SER A 54 -7.14 7.01 -0.33
CA SER A 54 -8.41 6.28 -0.34
C SER A 54 -8.25 4.79 -0.04
N MET A 55 -9.32 4.20 0.48
CA MET A 55 -9.49 2.78 0.71
C MET A 55 -10.85 2.33 0.20
N ALA A 56 -10.88 1.25 -0.57
CA ALA A 56 -12.09 0.63 -1.07
C ALA A 56 -12.06 -0.87 -0.81
N SER A 57 -13.17 -1.41 -0.31
CA SER A 57 -13.39 -2.85 -0.20
C SER A 57 -14.88 -3.12 -0.33
N SER A 58 -15.24 -4.14 -1.11
CA SER A 58 -16.62 -4.63 -1.23
C SER A 58 -17.11 -5.25 0.08
N THR A 59 -16.21 -5.66 0.97
CA THR A 59 -16.56 -6.23 2.26
C THR A 59 -17.03 -5.12 3.21
N SER A 60 -18.29 -5.23 3.64
CA SER A 60 -18.91 -4.37 4.66
C SER A 60 -19.15 -5.12 5.98
N SER A 61 -19.22 -6.45 5.94
CA SER A 61 -19.38 -7.29 7.12
C SER A 61 -18.65 -8.62 7.00
N LEU A 62 -18.18 -9.14 8.13
CA LEU A 62 -17.53 -10.44 8.29
C LEU A 62 -18.27 -11.25 9.36
N SER A 63 -18.60 -12.51 9.05
CA SER A 63 -19.18 -13.44 10.01
C SER A 63 -18.13 -14.48 10.40
N VAL A 64 -17.84 -14.56 11.70
CA VAL A 64 -16.68 -15.27 12.23
C VAL A 64 -17.14 -16.51 12.99
N VAL A 65 -17.83 -17.42 12.29
CA VAL A 65 -18.23 -18.71 12.86
C VAL A 65 -17.09 -19.70 12.62
N GLY A 66 -16.24 -19.89 13.62
CA GLY A 66 -15.11 -20.84 13.57
C GLY A 66 -13.92 -20.42 12.69
N ALA A 67 -14.02 -19.33 11.93
CA ALA A 67 -12.94 -18.79 11.12
C ALA A 67 -11.96 -17.96 11.97
N ASN A 68 -10.70 -18.38 12.05
CA ASN A 68 -9.63 -17.56 12.63
C ASN A 68 -8.26 -17.88 12.01
N PRO A 69 -7.47 -16.88 11.59
CA PRO A 69 -7.79 -15.46 11.57
C PRO A 69 -8.74 -15.08 10.43
N VAL A 70 -9.28 -13.86 10.46
CA VAL A 70 -10.12 -13.33 9.39
C VAL A 70 -9.33 -12.29 8.61
N THR A 71 -9.29 -12.42 7.29
CA THR A 71 -8.59 -11.49 6.42
C THR A 71 -9.57 -10.66 5.60
N LEU A 72 -9.33 -9.36 5.58
CA LEU A 72 -10.03 -8.36 4.79
C LEU A 72 -9.04 -7.78 3.78
N GLY A 73 -9.39 -7.83 2.51
CA GLY A 73 -8.62 -7.20 1.44
C GLY A 73 -9.42 -6.14 0.70
N GLY A 74 -8.71 -5.26 0.02
CA GLY A 74 -9.29 -4.24 -0.84
C GLY A 74 -8.27 -3.52 -1.68
N ASP A 75 -8.74 -2.47 -2.33
CA ASP A 75 -7.95 -1.52 -3.10
C ASP A 75 -7.66 -0.28 -2.24
N CYS A 76 -6.53 0.36 -2.47
CA CYS A 76 -6.14 1.57 -1.77
C CYS A 76 -5.24 2.45 -2.64
N ASN A 77 -5.21 3.74 -2.33
CA ASN A 77 -4.33 4.71 -2.96
C ASN A 77 -3.77 5.65 -1.88
N THR A 78 -2.48 5.97 -1.97
CA THR A 78 -1.73 6.85 -1.07
C THR A 78 -1.15 8.06 -1.79
N SER A 79 -1.73 8.46 -2.92
CA SER A 79 -1.20 9.51 -3.79
C SER A 79 0.26 9.22 -4.20
N THR A 80 1.16 10.16 -3.95
CA THR A 80 2.60 10.06 -4.17
C THR A 80 3.39 10.12 -2.86
N TYR A 81 2.73 9.91 -1.72
CA TYR A 81 3.40 9.86 -0.43
C TYR A 81 4.40 8.68 -0.37
N PRO A 82 5.61 8.89 0.15
CA PRO A 82 6.68 7.91 0.12
C PRO A 82 6.47 6.69 1.00
N THR A 83 5.67 6.79 2.07
CA THR A 83 5.35 5.65 2.95
C THR A 83 3.92 5.74 3.47
N ASN A 84 3.38 4.63 3.95
CA ASN A 84 2.04 4.58 4.53
C ASN A 84 1.87 3.43 5.53
N VAL A 85 0.84 3.54 6.38
CA VAL A 85 0.38 2.48 7.28
C VAL A 85 -1.16 2.46 7.32
N ILE A 86 -1.72 1.32 7.69
CA ILE A 86 -3.14 1.18 7.99
C ILE A 86 -3.31 0.95 9.49
N ASN A 87 -3.85 1.95 10.16
CA ASN A 87 -4.22 1.85 11.55
C ASN A 87 -5.54 1.09 11.66
N ALA A 88 -5.51 -0.06 12.32
CA ALA A 88 -6.68 -0.89 12.56
C ALA A 88 -7.09 -0.81 14.02
N THR A 89 -8.37 -0.55 14.26
CA THR A 89 -8.95 -0.51 15.60
C THR A 89 -10.21 -1.37 15.62
N VAL A 90 -10.35 -2.19 16.66
CA VAL A 90 -11.55 -3.01 16.88
C VAL A 90 -12.25 -2.47 18.12
N THR A 91 -13.54 -2.17 17.99
CA THR A 91 -14.37 -1.70 19.09
C THR A 91 -15.66 -2.51 19.20
N TYR A 92 -16.27 -2.56 20.38
CA TYR A 92 -17.65 -3.03 20.51
C TYR A 92 -18.58 -2.09 19.76
N GLN A 93 -19.50 -2.63 18.95
CA GLN A 93 -20.45 -1.79 18.21
C GLN A 93 -21.43 -1.06 19.15
N THR A 94 -21.77 -1.66 20.29
CA THR A 94 -22.76 -1.12 21.23
C THR A 94 -22.22 0.01 22.10
N SER A 95 -20.97 -0.07 22.55
CA SER A 95 -20.37 0.89 23.48
C SER A 95 -19.26 1.74 22.88
N GLY A 96 -18.74 1.37 21.71
CA GLY A 96 -17.54 2.00 21.12
C GLY A 96 -16.25 1.71 21.88
N ALA A 97 -16.29 0.89 22.94
CA ALA A 97 -15.12 0.58 23.74
C ALA A 97 -14.10 -0.25 22.94
N PRO A 98 -12.79 0.05 23.04
CA PRO A 98 -11.76 -0.69 22.32
C PRO A 98 -11.65 -2.13 22.82
N VAL A 99 -11.30 -3.02 21.89
CA VAL A 99 -11.04 -4.44 22.16
C VAL A 99 -9.67 -4.78 21.61
N THR A 100 -8.86 -5.44 22.44
CA THR A 100 -7.55 -5.90 22.01
C THR A 100 -7.70 -7.07 21.03
N ALA A 101 -7.47 -6.80 19.75
CA ALA A 101 -7.31 -7.79 18.70
C ALA A 101 -5.95 -7.61 18.06
N ALA A 102 -5.24 -8.71 17.79
CA ALA A 102 -4.01 -8.63 17.02
C ALA A 102 -4.38 -8.39 15.55
N VAL A 103 -3.77 -7.37 14.94
CA VAL A 103 -3.97 -7.03 13.54
C VAL A 103 -2.63 -7.04 12.83
N SER A 104 -2.56 -7.67 11.67
CA SER A 104 -1.34 -7.78 10.88
C SER A 104 -1.64 -7.75 9.38
N SER A 105 -0.60 -7.63 8.56
CA SER A 105 -0.72 -7.92 7.13
C SER A 105 -0.73 -9.44 6.92
N ASN A 106 -1.57 -9.93 6.00
CA ASN A 106 -1.66 -11.34 5.62
C ASN A 106 -0.38 -11.88 4.97
N ASN A 107 0.42 -11.01 4.35
CA ASN A 107 1.66 -11.38 3.68
C ASN A 107 2.84 -11.67 4.64
N GLY A 108 2.62 -11.71 5.97
CA GLY A 108 3.56 -12.27 6.96
C GLY A 108 4.87 -11.50 7.16
N ALA A 109 5.14 -10.47 6.35
CA ALA A 109 6.39 -9.72 6.34
C ALA A 109 6.36 -8.45 7.22
N SER A 110 5.17 -8.02 7.67
CA SER A 110 5.03 -6.83 8.52
C SER A 110 3.92 -7.03 9.55
N ALA A 111 4.21 -6.64 10.80
CA ALA A 111 3.22 -6.56 11.87
C ALA A 111 2.17 -5.45 11.60
N THR A 112 2.53 -4.42 10.84
CA THR A 112 1.62 -3.31 10.52
C THR A 112 1.13 -3.44 9.08
N PRO A 113 -0.19 -3.51 8.84
CA PRO A 113 -0.75 -3.51 7.49
C PRO A 113 -0.48 -2.18 6.79
N ALA A 114 -0.34 -2.21 5.47
CA ALA A 114 -0.10 -1.03 4.65
C ALA A 114 -0.73 -1.21 3.26
N CYS A 115 -0.93 -0.10 2.55
CA CYS A 115 -1.24 -0.09 1.14
C CYS A 115 0.03 -0.41 0.33
N LYS A 116 0.01 -1.54 -0.39
CA LYS A 116 1.11 -1.99 -1.24
C LYS A 116 0.55 -2.37 -2.61
N LYS A 117 1.17 -1.88 -3.68
CA LYS A 117 0.74 -2.19 -5.07
C LYS A 117 -0.75 -1.87 -5.33
N GLY A 118 -1.26 -0.79 -4.72
CA GLY A 118 -2.65 -0.36 -4.83
C GLY A 118 -3.64 -1.24 -4.08
N ARG A 119 -3.14 -2.15 -3.22
CA ARG A 119 -3.92 -3.15 -2.50
C ARG A 119 -3.58 -3.13 -1.03
N PHE A 120 -4.55 -3.49 -0.21
CA PHE A 120 -4.29 -3.78 1.19
C PHE A 120 -4.85 -5.13 1.57
N ASP A 121 -4.22 -5.73 2.56
CA ASP A 121 -4.65 -6.95 3.23
C ASP A 121 -4.47 -6.75 4.74
N VAL A 122 -5.55 -6.94 5.48
CA VAL A 122 -5.59 -6.80 6.93
C VAL A 122 -6.14 -8.10 7.50
N THR A 123 -5.32 -8.79 8.28
CA THR A 123 -5.68 -10.00 9.01
C THR A 123 -5.92 -9.62 10.47
N VAL A 124 -7.09 -9.99 10.98
CA VAL A 124 -7.50 -9.77 12.37
C VAL A 124 -7.57 -11.13 13.06
N ASP A 125 -6.81 -11.29 14.14
CA ASP A 125 -6.95 -12.44 15.04
C ASP A 125 -8.18 -12.22 15.90
N THR A 126 -9.22 -12.99 15.60
CA THR A 126 -10.51 -12.88 16.26
C THR A 126 -10.59 -13.74 17.50
N ARG A 127 -9.59 -14.60 17.83
CA ARG A 127 -9.63 -15.50 19.01
C ARG A 127 -10.03 -14.81 20.30
N ASN A 128 -9.48 -13.63 20.53
CA ASN A 128 -9.69 -12.86 21.76
C ASN A 128 -10.98 -12.02 21.78
N LEU A 129 -11.74 -12.00 20.69
CA LEU A 129 -13.06 -11.35 20.65
C LEU A 129 -14.09 -12.26 21.34
N PRO A 130 -14.83 -11.81 22.36
CA PRO A 130 -15.96 -12.58 22.90
C PRO A 130 -17.01 -12.98 21.84
N ALA A 131 -17.55 -14.20 21.95
CA ALA A 131 -18.63 -14.66 21.08
C ALA A 131 -19.97 -13.99 21.45
N GLY A 132 -20.93 -14.01 20.52
CA GLY A 132 -22.26 -13.43 20.69
C GLY A 132 -22.28 -11.89 20.63
N ASN A 133 -21.21 -11.29 20.11
CA ASN A 133 -21.03 -9.84 20.10
C ASN A 133 -20.81 -9.33 18.68
N VAL A 134 -21.12 -8.05 18.48
CA VAL A 134 -20.85 -7.36 17.22
C VAL A 134 -19.81 -6.28 17.45
N TYR A 135 -18.79 -6.31 16.60
CA TYR A 135 -17.65 -5.42 16.65
C TYR A 135 -17.59 -4.56 15.40
N THR A 136 -16.93 -3.43 15.55
CA THR A 136 -16.59 -2.53 14.46
C THR A 136 -15.08 -2.57 14.26
N LEU A 137 -14.64 -3.02 13.09
CA LEU A 137 -13.26 -2.86 12.63
C LEU A 137 -13.18 -1.56 11.84
N LYS A 138 -12.46 -0.57 12.35
CA LYS A 138 -12.12 0.65 11.63
C LYS A 138 -10.69 0.55 11.13
N LEU A 139 -10.52 0.64 9.82
CA LEU A 139 -9.25 0.79 9.13
C LEU A 139 -9.08 2.24 8.70
N GLU A 140 -7.92 2.82 8.97
CA GLU A 140 -7.57 4.17 8.56
C GLU A 140 -6.20 4.16 7.88
N LEU A 141 -6.17 4.55 6.60
CA LEU A 141 -4.95 4.72 5.85
C LEU A 141 -4.31 6.07 6.18
N VAL A 142 -3.08 6.00 6.68
CA VAL A 142 -2.25 7.16 7.02
C VAL A 142 -1.03 7.11 6.11
N ALA A 143 -0.87 8.15 5.30
CA ALA A 143 0.31 8.33 4.48
C ALA A 143 1.30 9.25 5.19
N PHE A 144 2.59 9.15 4.88
CA PHE A 144 3.61 10.03 5.46
C PHE A 144 4.47 10.66 4.39
N ASP A 145 4.82 11.93 4.57
CA ASP A 145 5.77 12.63 3.70
C ASP A 145 7.23 12.28 4.03
N THR A 146 8.19 12.91 3.33
CA THR A 146 9.62 12.69 3.55
C THR A 146 10.12 13.18 4.91
N ALA A 147 9.34 14.02 5.61
CA ALA A 147 9.61 14.47 6.97
C ALA A 147 8.92 13.59 8.03
N ASN A 148 8.28 12.47 7.61
CA ASN A 148 7.45 11.60 8.43
C ASN A 148 6.22 12.29 9.04
N ALA A 149 5.73 13.37 8.44
CA ALA A 149 4.48 14.00 8.87
C ALA A 149 3.28 13.18 8.39
N PRO A 150 2.28 12.90 9.26
CA PRO A 150 1.12 12.09 8.90
C PRO A 150 0.10 12.88 8.10
N HIS A 151 -0.38 12.29 7.01
CA HIS A 151 -1.41 12.82 6.11
C HIS A 151 -2.58 11.84 6.02
N ARG A 152 -3.80 12.38 6.08
CA ARG A 152 -5.03 11.60 6.24
C ARG A 152 -6.14 12.15 5.37
N ASN A 153 -7.04 11.26 4.98
CA ASN A 153 -8.32 11.65 4.40
C ASN A 153 -9.44 10.90 5.12
N THR A 154 -10.20 11.60 5.93
CA THR A 154 -11.26 10.98 6.74
C THR A 154 -12.48 10.59 5.92
N ALA A 155 -12.66 11.16 4.71
CA ALA A 155 -13.78 10.87 3.85
C ALA A 155 -13.58 9.58 3.04
N SER A 156 -12.39 9.37 2.46
CA SER A 156 -12.11 8.23 1.59
C SER A 156 -11.03 7.27 2.11
N GLY A 157 -10.17 7.71 3.03
CA GLY A 157 -9.08 6.91 3.61
C GLY A 157 -9.51 6.06 4.82
N VAL A 158 -10.80 6.02 5.15
CA VAL A 158 -11.34 5.26 6.28
C VAL A 158 -12.30 4.19 5.77
N LYS A 159 -12.10 2.95 6.20
CA LYS A 159 -13.02 1.84 5.94
C LYS A 159 -13.48 1.21 7.24
N THR A 160 -14.79 1.12 7.40
CA THR A 160 -15.41 0.43 8.53
C THR A 160 -16.02 -0.90 8.07
N VAL A 161 -15.80 -1.96 8.84
CA VAL A 161 -16.34 -3.29 8.62
C VAL A 161 -16.94 -3.83 9.89
N THR A 162 -18.16 -4.37 9.80
CA THR A 162 -18.82 -5.02 10.93
C THR A 162 -18.29 -6.45 11.08
N ILE A 163 -17.85 -6.83 12.28
CA ILE A 163 -17.46 -8.21 12.59
C ILE A 163 -18.52 -8.80 13.51
N ARG A 164 -19.16 -9.90 13.11
CA ARG A 164 -20.08 -10.67 13.93
C ARG A 164 -19.37 -11.95 14.38
N LYS A 165 -19.24 -12.14 15.69
CA LYS A 165 -18.62 -13.33 16.27
C LYS A 165 -19.59 -14.02 17.22
#